data_AF-A0A9E3RQQ4-F1
#
_entry.id   AF-A0A9E3RQQ4-F1
#
_cell.length_a   1.000
_cell.length_b   1.000
_cell.length_c   1.000
_cell.angle_alpha   90.00
_cell.angle_beta   90.00
_cell.angle_gamma   90.00
#
_symmetry.space_group_name_H-M   'P 1'
#
loop_
_entity.id
_entity.type
_entity.pdbx_description
1 polymer ?
#
loop_
_entity_poly.entity_id
_entity_poly.type
_entity_poly.pdbx_seq_one_letter_code
_entity_poly.pdbx_strand_id
1 'polypeptide(L)'
;MIDAVTQNVRDDVYAVRHGVGAWIREDHTFVRLEGRDVAAWLQTQTSNDVVALKSGEGHANALLDRKGRLQAHFTVHRWGDEYWLIVERIQSTNLLEQLDAHLFAEDVHMYDSGDEVEQLVLQGPRTLSFLAGIMGESA
;
A
#
# COMPACT_ATOMS: atom_id res chain seq x y z
N MET A 1 25.64 -0.31 2.16
CA MET A 1 25.30 -1.23 3.26
C MET A 1 24.17 -0.56 4.01
N ILE A 2 22.92 -0.99 3.78
CA ILE A 2 21.76 -0.49 4.53
C ILE A 2 21.76 -1.35 5.79
N ASP A 3 22.36 -0.84 6.86
CA ASP A 3 22.37 -1.55 8.13
C ASP A 3 20.94 -1.60 8.66
N ALA A 4 20.47 -2.84 8.83
CA ALA A 4 19.23 -3.19 9.47
C ALA A 4 19.14 -2.56 10.86
N VAL A 5 17.93 -2.09 11.21
CA VAL A 5 17.39 -1.86 12.56
C VAL A 5 18.45 -2.01 13.66
N THR A 6 18.95 -0.87 14.15
CA THR A 6 19.85 -0.88 15.30
C THR A 6 19.16 -1.58 16.47
N GLN A 7 19.85 -2.44 17.24
CA GLN A 7 19.29 -3.20 18.39
C GLN A 7 18.72 -2.31 19.53
N ASN A 8 18.62 -1.00 19.32
CA ASN A 8 18.13 0.00 20.26
C ASN A 8 17.06 0.87 19.59
N VAL A 9 15.80 0.67 20.00
CA VAL A 9 14.63 1.43 19.53
C VAL A 9 14.84 2.95 19.65
N ARG A 10 15.60 3.43 20.64
CA ARG A 10 15.87 4.87 20.77
C ARG A 10 16.70 5.40 19.60
N ASP A 11 17.66 4.62 19.14
CA ASP A 11 18.55 5.01 18.04
C ASP A 11 17.78 4.98 16.71
N ASP A 12 16.91 3.98 16.50
CA ASP A 12 16.02 3.91 15.33
C ASP A 12 15.05 5.10 15.28
N VAL A 13 14.41 5.40 16.41
CA VAL A 13 13.51 6.57 16.53
C VAL A 13 14.29 7.85 16.29
N TYR A 14 15.50 7.97 16.84
CA TYR A 14 16.35 9.14 16.62
C TYR A 14 16.72 9.28 15.12
N ALA A 15 17.07 8.19 14.45
CA ALA A 15 17.41 8.16 13.03
C ALA A 15 16.22 8.59 12.16
N VAL A 16 15.02 8.08 12.40
CA VAL A 16 13.80 8.50 11.68
C VAL A 16 13.50 9.98 11.95
N ARG A 17 13.65 10.45 13.19
CA ARG A 17 13.30 11.84 13.54
C ARG A 17 14.30 12.89 13.05
N HIS A 18 15.58 12.55 12.93
CA HIS A 18 16.65 13.51 12.62
C HIS A 18 17.41 13.21 11.31
N GLY A 19 17.08 12.12 10.63
CA GLY A 19 17.79 11.66 9.44
C GLY A 19 16.91 10.84 8.51
N VAL A 20 17.34 9.61 8.24
CA VAL A 20 16.62 8.60 7.45
C VAL A 20 16.70 7.30 8.23
N GLY A 21 15.56 6.73 8.59
CA GLY A 21 15.43 5.34 9.00
C GLY A 21 14.99 4.49 7.81
N ALA A 22 15.49 3.27 7.76
CA ALA A 22 15.21 2.31 6.69
C ALA A 22 14.95 0.93 7.28
N TRP A 23 13.93 0.23 6.79
CA TRP A 23 13.66 -1.16 7.17
C TRP A 23 12.89 -1.89 6.09
N ILE A 24 13.01 -3.22 6.09
CA ILE A 24 12.13 -4.08 5.30
C ILE A 24 10.82 -4.26 6.07
N ARG A 25 9.71 -4.03 5.39
CA ARG A 25 8.36 -4.16 5.93
C ARG A 25 7.76 -5.50 5.52
N GLU A 26 7.69 -6.42 6.46
CA GLU A 26 7.22 -7.81 6.25
C GLU A 26 5.75 -8.02 6.69
N ASP A 27 5.26 -7.15 7.57
CA ASP A 27 3.89 -7.17 8.10
C ASP A 27 2.84 -6.70 7.08
N HIS A 28 3.28 -6.22 5.91
CA HIS A 28 2.41 -5.84 4.81
C HIS A 28 2.63 -6.71 3.56
N THR A 29 1.60 -6.75 2.70
CA THR A 29 1.57 -7.42 1.41
C THR A 29 0.98 -6.49 0.35
N PHE A 30 1.12 -6.84 -0.92
CA PHE A 30 0.46 -6.16 -2.03
C PHE A 30 -0.64 -7.04 -2.61
N VAL A 31 -1.79 -6.43 -2.89
CA VAL A 31 -2.79 -7.01 -3.78
C VAL A 31 -2.85 -6.14 -5.02
N ARG A 32 -2.55 -6.73 -6.18
CA ARG A 32 -2.63 -6.07 -7.48
C ARG A 32 -3.99 -6.36 -8.12
N LEU A 33 -4.62 -5.32 -8.65
CA LEU A 33 -5.89 -5.42 -9.36
C LEU A 33 -5.74 -4.90 -10.79
N GLU A 34 -6.21 -5.70 -11.74
CA GLU A 34 -6.23 -5.40 -13.17
C GLU A 34 -7.65 -5.59 -13.73
N GLY A 35 -7.95 -4.91 -14.84
CA GLY A 35 -9.23 -5.03 -15.53
C GLY A 35 -9.93 -3.68 -15.72
N ARG A 36 -10.87 -3.62 -16.67
CA ARG A 36 -11.50 -2.37 -17.08
C ARG A 36 -12.45 -1.79 -16.04
N ASP A 37 -12.97 -2.63 -15.15
CA ASP A 37 -14.00 -2.25 -14.19
C ASP A 37 -13.44 -1.96 -12.78
N VAL A 38 -12.13 -2.13 -12.55
CA VAL A 38 -11.50 -2.04 -11.21
C VAL A 38 -11.85 -0.75 -10.48
N ALA A 39 -11.75 0.40 -11.15
CA ALA A 39 -12.00 1.70 -10.52
C ALA A 39 -13.46 1.84 -10.07
N ALA A 40 -14.41 1.54 -10.97
CA ALA A 40 -15.83 1.65 -10.68
C ALA A 40 -16.27 0.61 -9.65
N TRP A 41 -15.71 -0.60 -9.71
CA TRP A 41 -16.01 -1.65 -8.74
C TRP A 41 -15.46 -1.30 -7.36
N LEU A 42 -14.16 -0.96 -7.22
CA LEU A 42 -13.58 -0.54 -5.94
C LEU A 42 -14.29 0.68 -5.32
N GLN A 43 -14.79 1.60 -6.14
CA GLN A 43 -15.60 2.74 -5.69
C GLN A 43 -16.87 2.33 -4.95
N THR A 44 -17.45 1.18 -5.30
CA THR A 44 -18.65 0.63 -4.66
C THR A 44 -18.33 -0.23 -3.44
N GLN A 45 -17.11 -0.78 -3.37
CA GLN A 45 -16.68 -1.65 -2.27
C GLN A 45 -16.05 -0.88 -1.11
N THR A 46 -15.49 0.31 -1.36
CA THR A 46 -14.60 0.99 -0.41
C THR A 46 -15.10 2.38 -0.02
N SER A 47 -14.59 2.92 1.09
CA SER A 47 -15.13 4.14 1.71
C SER A 47 -14.65 5.46 1.09
N ASN A 48 -13.65 5.45 0.21
CA ASN A 48 -13.02 6.65 -0.34
C ASN A 48 -13.13 6.71 -1.88
N ASP A 49 -12.91 7.89 -2.47
CA ASP A 49 -13.10 8.14 -3.92
C ASP A 49 -11.94 7.59 -4.76
N VAL A 50 -12.04 6.31 -5.12
CA VAL A 50 -11.07 5.59 -5.95
C VAL A 50 -11.11 6.07 -7.41
N VAL A 51 -12.27 6.50 -7.91
CA VAL A 51 -12.40 6.98 -9.31
C VAL A 51 -11.65 8.30 -9.52
N ALA A 52 -11.56 9.15 -8.48
CA ALA A 52 -10.77 10.38 -8.52
C ALA A 52 -9.25 10.16 -8.52
N LEU A 53 -8.78 8.95 -8.19
CA LEU A 53 -7.35 8.64 -8.08
C LEU A 53 -6.66 8.69 -9.45
N LYS A 54 -5.66 9.56 -9.58
CA LYS A 54 -4.82 9.60 -10.79
C LYS A 54 -3.64 8.63 -10.65
N SER A 55 -3.04 8.25 -11.78
CA SER A 55 -1.83 7.45 -11.77
C SER A 55 -0.72 8.17 -10.99
N GLY A 56 -0.07 7.45 -10.07
CA GLY A 56 0.94 7.97 -9.15
C GLY A 56 0.36 8.49 -7.82
N GLU A 57 -0.96 8.53 -7.68
CA GLU A 57 -1.62 8.92 -6.43
C GLU A 57 -2.07 7.69 -5.62
N GLY A 58 -2.30 7.92 -4.34
CA GLY A 58 -2.85 6.93 -3.42
C GLY A 58 -3.46 7.54 -2.18
N HIS A 59 -4.34 6.80 -1.51
CA HIS A 59 -4.97 7.24 -0.28
C HIS A 59 -5.35 6.08 0.64
N ALA A 60 -5.59 6.39 1.92
CA ALA A 60 -6.21 5.47 2.85
C ALA A 60 -7.63 5.10 2.43
N ASN A 61 -8.01 3.85 2.66
CA ASN A 61 -9.33 3.33 2.34
C ASN A 61 -9.73 2.21 3.30
N ALA A 62 -11.03 1.93 3.35
CA ALA A 62 -11.61 0.92 4.21
C ALA A 62 -12.68 0.11 3.47
N LEU A 63 -12.76 -1.18 3.79
CA LEU A 63 -13.89 -2.03 3.44
C LEU A 63 -14.84 -2.07 4.65
N LEU A 64 -16.13 -1.82 4.41
CA LEU A 64 -17.15 -1.74 5.45
C LEU A 64 -18.26 -2.76 5.20
N ASP A 65 -18.87 -3.29 6.28
CA ASP A 65 -20.11 -4.05 6.15
C ASP A 65 -21.31 -3.14 5.83
N ARG A 66 -22.47 -3.73 5.54
CA ARG A 66 -23.73 -3.01 5.27
C ARG A 66 -24.22 -2.14 6.44
N LYS A 67 -23.66 -2.30 7.64
CA LYS A 67 -23.96 -1.50 8.84
C LYS A 67 -22.86 -0.45 9.11
N GLY A 68 -21.90 -0.29 8.21
CA GLY A 68 -20.80 0.65 8.33
C GLY A 68 -19.66 0.20 9.25
N ARG A 69 -19.57 -1.08 9.60
CA ARG A 69 -18.49 -1.58 10.45
C ARG A 69 -17.24 -1.90 9.63
N LEU A 70 -16.10 -1.46 10.14
CA LEU A 70 -14.80 -1.74 9.53
C LEU A 70 -14.54 -3.24 9.43
N GLN A 71 -14.31 -3.71 8.21
CA GLN A 71 -13.87 -5.09 7.91
C GLN A 71 -12.36 -5.13 7.64
N ALA A 72 -11.84 -4.10 6.94
CA ALA A 72 -10.43 -3.97 6.63
C ALA A 72 -10.05 -2.50 6.41
N HIS A 73 -8.79 -2.16 6.66
CA HIS A 73 -8.21 -0.84 6.37
C HIS A 73 -6.87 -1.00 5.66
N PHE A 74 -6.68 -0.25 4.58
CA PHE A 74 -5.54 -0.37 3.68
C PHE A 74 -5.30 0.96 2.95
N THR A 75 -4.31 1.00 2.07
CA THR A 75 -4.17 2.11 1.11
C THR A 75 -4.36 1.59 -0.31
N VAL A 76 -5.04 2.38 -1.15
CA VAL A 76 -5.21 2.14 -2.58
C VAL A 76 -4.27 3.10 -3.31
N HIS A 77 -3.52 2.59 -4.27
CA HIS A 77 -2.64 3.37 -5.15
C HIS A 77 -2.93 3.01 -6.60
N ARG A 78 -2.83 3.98 -7.51
CA ARG A 78 -3.02 3.74 -8.93
C ARG A 78 -1.68 3.85 -9.65
N TRP A 79 -1.37 2.85 -10.47
CA TRP A 79 -0.17 2.81 -11.29
C TRP A 79 -0.54 2.51 -12.74
N GLY A 80 -0.61 3.53 -13.57
CA GLY A 80 -1.17 3.43 -14.92
C GLY A 80 -2.64 3.01 -14.87
N ASP A 81 -2.93 1.84 -15.41
CA ASP A 81 -4.25 1.21 -15.45
C ASP A 81 -4.46 0.17 -14.34
N GLU A 82 -3.43 -0.10 -13.54
CA GLU A 82 -3.49 -1.03 -12.41
C GLU A 82 -3.81 -0.31 -11.10
N TYR A 83 -4.42 -1.05 -10.17
CA TYR A 83 -4.61 -0.62 -8.80
C TYR A 83 -3.85 -1.55 -7.86
N TRP A 84 -3.21 -0.95 -6.85
CA TRP A 84 -2.38 -1.66 -5.88
C TRP A 84 -2.90 -1.36 -4.49
N LEU A 85 -3.26 -2.42 -3.75
CA LEU A 85 -3.60 -2.32 -2.34
C LEU A 85 -2.38 -2.65 -1.51
N ILE A 86 -2.07 -1.79 -0.55
CA ILE A 86 -1.08 -2.11 0.49
C ILE A 86 -1.83 -2.63 1.71
N VAL A 87 -1.72 -3.94 1.84
CA VAL A 87 -2.30 -4.92 2.77
C VAL A 87 -1.59 -5.06 4.10
N GLU A 88 -2.16 -4.94 5.31
CA GLU A 88 -1.53 -5.66 6.44
C GLU A 88 -1.73 -7.17 6.21
N ARG A 89 -0.68 -7.98 6.34
CA ARG A 89 -0.70 -9.40 5.96
C ARG A 89 -1.75 -10.18 6.74
N ILE A 90 -1.97 -9.85 8.03
CA ILE A 90 -2.93 -10.52 8.91
C ILE A 90 -4.40 -10.38 8.45
N GLN A 91 -4.73 -9.32 7.71
CA GLN A 91 -6.08 -9.08 7.19
C GLN A 91 -6.22 -9.38 5.68
N SER A 92 -5.11 -9.67 4.98
CA SER A 92 -5.11 -9.83 3.51
C SER A 92 -6.06 -10.92 3.03
N THR A 93 -6.00 -12.12 3.63
CA THR A 93 -6.86 -13.25 3.25
C THR A 93 -8.34 -12.90 3.40
N ASN A 94 -8.73 -12.35 4.56
CA ASN A 94 -10.12 -11.98 4.80
C ASN A 94 -10.58 -10.85 3.86
N LEU A 95 -9.72 -9.86 3.59
CA LEU A 95 -10.03 -8.80 2.63
C LEU A 95 -10.30 -9.39 1.23
N LEU A 96 -9.43 -10.28 0.74
CA LEU A 96 -9.59 -10.92 -0.56
C LEU A 96 -10.86 -11.75 -0.64
N GLU A 97 -11.17 -12.54 0.40
CA GLU A 97 -12.41 -13.32 0.47
C GLU A 97 -13.67 -12.42 0.44
N GLN A 98 -13.66 -11.31 1.18
CA GLN A 98 -14.78 -10.38 1.17
C GLN A 98 -14.93 -9.68 -0.17
N LEU A 99 -13.82 -9.29 -0.80
CA LEU A 99 -13.83 -8.68 -2.13
C LEU A 99 -14.33 -9.65 -3.21
N ASP A 100 -13.80 -10.88 -3.22
CA ASP A 100 -14.18 -11.94 -4.16
C ASP A 100 -15.66 -12.30 -4.06
N ALA A 101 -16.21 -12.35 -2.83
CA ALA A 101 -17.64 -12.61 -2.61
C ALA A 101 -18.59 -11.54 -3.21
N HIS A 102 -18.06 -10.37 -3.60
CA HIS A 102 -18.81 -9.28 -4.24
C HIS A 102 -18.40 -9.04 -5.70
N LEU A 103 -17.57 -9.91 -6.27
CA LEU A 103 -17.15 -9.86 -7.66
C LEU A 103 -17.98 -10.88 -8.47
N PHE A 104 -18.82 -10.39 -9.39
CA PHE A 104 -19.75 -11.27 -10.11
C PHE A 104 -19.58 -11.23 -11.63
N ALA A 105 -19.62 -10.02 -12.20
CA ALA A 105 -19.64 -9.83 -13.65
C ALA A 105 -18.62 -8.81 -14.14
N GLU A 106 -18.04 -8.06 -13.20
CA GLU A 106 -17.06 -7.02 -13.45
C GLU A 106 -15.75 -7.62 -13.96
N ASP A 107 -15.14 -6.96 -14.93
CA ASP A 107 -13.80 -7.26 -15.45
C ASP A 107 -12.75 -6.77 -14.43
N VAL A 108 -12.54 -7.60 -13.40
CA VAL A 108 -11.58 -7.38 -12.31
C VAL A 108 -10.85 -8.69 -12.01
N HIS A 109 -9.52 -8.61 -11.95
CA HIS A 109 -8.64 -9.71 -11.58
C HIS A 109 -7.76 -9.28 -10.40
N MET A 110 -7.73 -10.09 -9.34
CA MET A 110 -6.95 -9.82 -8.13
C MET A 110 -5.79 -10.81 -8.04
N TYR A 111 -4.60 -10.30 -7.74
CA TYR A 111 -3.37 -11.08 -7.57
C TYR A 111 -2.75 -10.75 -6.22
N ASP A 112 -2.52 -11.77 -5.37
CA ASP A 112 -1.66 -11.61 -4.19
C ASP A 112 -0.20 -11.61 -4.64
N SER A 113 0.43 -10.44 -4.57
CA SER A 113 1.81 -10.21 -5.02
C SER A 113 2.78 -10.07 -3.85
N GLY A 114 2.36 -10.46 -2.64
CA GLY A 114 3.11 -10.28 -1.40
C GLY A 114 4.48 -10.94 -1.35
N ASP A 115 4.63 -12.07 -2.02
CA ASP A 115 5.87 -12.87 -1.99
C ASP A 115 6.82 -12.50 -3.14
N GLU A 116 6.35 -11.72 -4.11
CA GLU A 116 7.13 -11.29 -5.27
C GLU A 116 7.84 -9.95 -5.05
N VAL A 117 7.39 -9.17 -4.07
CA VAL A 117 7.83 -7.77 -3.88
C VAL A 117 8.20 -7.51 -2.42
N GLU A 118 9.49 -7.29 -2.17
CA GLU A 118 9.97 -6.77 -0.89
C GLU A 118 9.62 -5.28 -0.73
N GLN A 119 9.25 -4.88 0.48
CA GLN A 119 8.88 -3.50 0.78
C GLN A 119 9.98 -2.83 1.61
N LEU A 120 10.79 -1.99 0.96
CA LEU A 120 11.72 -1.10 1.68
C LEU A 120 10.99 0.18 2.07
N VAL A 121 10.92 0.46 3.37
CA VAL A 121 10.37 1.71 3.90
C VAL A 121 11.51 2.65 4.25
N LEU A 122 11.48 3.86 3.71
CA LEU A 122 12.37 4.97 4.06
C LEU A 122 11.56 6.09 4.72
N GLN A 123 11.94 6.49 5.92
CA GLN A 123 11.20 7.49 6.69
C GLN A 123 12.15 8.47 7.37
N GLY A 124 11.78 9.76 7.34
CA GLY A 124 12.50 10.82 8.01
C GLY A 124 12.65 12.09 7.17
N PRO A 125 13.06 13.21 7.81
CA PRO A 125 13.12 14.51 7.15
C PRO A 125 14.15 14.60 6.01
N ARG A 126 15.14 13.70 5.97
CA ARG A 126 16.18 13.68 4.93
C ARG A 126 15.92 12.67 3.81
N THR A 127 14.78 11.96 3.82
CA THR A 127 14.49 10.90 2.85
C THR A 127 14.54 11.39 1.41
N LEU A 128 13.89 12.53 1.09
CA LEU A 128 13.87 13.05 -0.28
C LEU A 128 15.27 13.44 -0.78
N SER A 129 16.06 14.15 0.04
CA SER A 129 17.44 14.50 -0.31
C SER A 129 18.34 13.27 -0.47
N PHE A 130 18.12 12.24 0.35
CA PHE A 130 18.83 10.98 0.25
C PHE A 130 18.48 10.24 -1.06
N LEU A 131 17.19 10.18 -1.41
CA LEU A 131 16.69 9.57 -2.64
C LEU A 131 17.22 10.29 -3.89
N ALA A 132 17.18 11.61 -3.91
CA ALA A 132 17.73 12.41 -5.01
C ALA A 132 19.22 12.07 -5.25
N GLY A 133 20.01 12.01 -4.18
CA GLY A 133 21.43 11.67 -4.26
C GLY A 133 21.73 10.27 -4.82
N ILE A 134 20.89 9.27 -4.55
CA ILE A 134 21.08 7.91 -5.07
C ILE A 134 20.52 7.74 -6.50
N MET A 135 19.50 8.52 -6.88
CA MET A 135 18.89 8.47 -8.22
C MET A 135 19.65 9.31 -9.25
N GLY A 136 20.67 10.07 -8.82
CA GLY A 136 21.46 10.93 -9.71
C GLY A 136 20.72 12.21 -10.14
N GLU A 137 19.58 12.50 -9.50
CA GLU A 137 18.85 13.75 -9.67
C GLU A 137 19.37 14.74 -8.62
N SER A 138 19.90 15.89 -9.05
CA SER A 138 20.29 16.93 -8.10
C SER A 138 19.02 17.52 -7.47
N ALA A 139 18.92 17.39 -6.14
CA ALA A 139 17.80 17.86 -5.32
C ALA A 139 17.51 19.36 -5.47
#